data_AF-A0A9D6CIF9-F1
#
_entry.id   AF-A0A9D6CIF9-F1
#
_cell.length_a   1.000
_cell.length_b   1.000
_cell.length_c   1.000
_cell.angle_alpha   90.00
_cell.angle_beta   90.00
_cell.angle_gamma   90.00
#
_symmetry.space_group_name_H-M   'P 1'
#
loop_
_entity.id
_entity.type
_entity.pdbx_description
1 polymer ?
#
loop_
_entity_poly.entity_id
_entity_poly.type
_entity_poly.pdbx_seq_one_letter_code
_entity_poly.pdbx_strand_id
1 'polypeptide(L)'
;MSSRSSTGVIVALVVFVVLSIALLALSIVLYTGRTAAEQKESEARAELNSYINAEQRGRSDAQAMKANAGAESLYGYMTEQQAQIAQFVTGDRSANLDKMRTDLGLGADETVRNAMRRVSQERDARTQEANSLKTRVADLGKEIDALKGQIAAAEKARQEAVAAVTASIASYRDAGDNYRSEFDQAMGALEATRADNEARFNSRVAQLESEIDGLRSERSVLFARIDSLQRKVEATATRAANPATLVDARVVDFDASTGTIFIDIGSNKRVVPGMTFEVFDDAAAIMAAADSESRGKASVQVIKVGESTSTCRVIRGSASRPVLRDDVLANAVFNPDYRFKFMVHGKFDANGDGRATDAEGDYLRSRVVEWGGEVVEGDSLAGDIDFLVLGVQPPMPAPLPSDATEAQTLSYTEQRAARELYDSLFRNASDAQIPVLNWTRFEALTGTVNR
;
A
#
# COMPACT_ATOMS: atom_id res chain seq x y z
N MET A 1 -10.44 21.26 194.37
CA MET A 1 -11.46 22.27 194.00
C MET A 1 -11.41 22.41 192.49
N SER A 2 -12.43 22.27 191.64
CA SER A 2 -13.87 21.97 191.71
C SER A 2 -14.30 21.51 190.31
N SER A 3 -15.25 20.58 190.23
CA SER A 3 -15.85 19.95 189.06
C SER A 3 -16.53 20.88 188.04
N ARG A 4 -16.42 20.56 186.73
CA ARG A 4 -17.48 20.68 185.70
C ARG A 4 -17.04 20.01 184.37
N SER A 5 -17.46 18.77 184.11
CA SER A 5 -17.37 18.12 182.78
C SER A 5 -18.57 17.19 182.55
N SER A 6 -19.48 17.55 181.64
CA SER A 6 -20.36 16.56 180.98
C SER A 6 -20.94 17.01 179.64
N THR A 7 -20.90 18.30 179.28
CA THR A 7 -21.47 18.80 178.01
C THR A 7 -20.55 18.61 176.80
N GLY A 8 -19.23 18.72 176.96
CA GLY A 8 -18.27 18.67 175.84
C GLY A 8 -18.15 17.29 175.17
N VAL A 9 -18.29 16.20 175.95
CA VAL A 9 -18.16 14.82 175.43
C VAL A 9 -19.39 14.43 174.60
N ILE A 10 -20.60 14.85 175.00
CA ILE A 10 -21.84 14.57 174.26
C ILE A 10 -21.86 15.34 172.94
N VAL A 11 -21.45 16.62 172.95
CA VAL A 11 -21.35 17.43 171.72
C VAL A 11 -20.31 16.83 170.77
N ALA A 12 -19.16 16.41 171.27
CA ALA A 12 -18.13 15.74 170.45
C ALA A 12 -18.64 14.44 169.81
N LEU A 13 -19.42 13.64 170.54
CA LEU A 13 -20.00 12.39 170.02
C LEU A 13 -21.08 12.66 168.96
N VAL A 14 -21.97 13.63 169.18
CA VAL A 14 -22.97 14.01 168.17
C VAL A 14 -22.31 14.56 166.90
N VAL A 15 -21.30 15.43 167.05
CA VAL A 15 -20.52 15.93 165.91
C VAL A 15 -19.81 14.80 165.19
N PHE A 16 -19.20 13.86 165.92
CA PHE A 16 -18.52 12.70 165.31
C PHE A 16 -19.48 11.80 164.52
N VAL A 17 -20.67 11.53 165.05
CA VAL A 17 -21.69 10.72 164.37
C VAL A 17 -22.22 11.45 163.13
N VAL A 18 -22.56 12.73 163.23
CA VAL A 18 -23.05 13.54 162.09
C VAL A 18 -21.97 13.68 161.02
N LEU A 19 -20.72 13.90 161.40
CA LEU A 19 -19.59 14.06 160.48
C LEU A 19 -19.23 12.73 159.80
N SER A 20 -19.32 11.61 160.52
CA SER A 20 -19.15 10.27 159.94
C SER A 20 -20.26 9.94 158.94
N ILE A 21 -21.52 10.30 159.23
CA ILE A 21 -22.64 10.13 158.30
C ILE A 21 -22.47 11.03 157.06
N ALA A 22 -22.06 12.30 157.25
CA ALA A 22 -21.82 13.22 156.15
C ALA A 22 -20.64 12.78 155.27
N LEU A 23 -19.55 12.29 155.86
CA LEU A 23 -18.41 11.70 155.13
C LEU A 23 -18.81 10.44 154.37
N LEU A 24 -19.63 9.58 154.97
CA LEU A 24 -20.13 8.38 154.32
C LEU A 24 -21.04 8.71 153.13
N ALA A 25 -21.95 9.68 153.29
CA ALA A 25 -22.78 10.18 152.19
C ALA A 25 -21.94 10.79 151.05
N LEU A 26 -20.94 11.62 151.37
CA LEU A 26 -20.01 12.19 150.39
C LEU A 26 -19.19 11.11 149.69
N SER A 27 -18.72 10.11 150.43
CA SER A 27 -17.97 8.98 149.89
C SER A 27 -18.82 8.14 148.95
N ILE A 28 -20.11 7.90 149.25
CA ILE A 28 -21.02 7.20 148.35
C ILE A 28 -21.24 8.03 147.08
N VAL A 29 -21.47 9.34 147.18
CA VAL A 29 -21.66 10.21 146.01
C VAL A 29 -20.40 10.30 145.14
N LEU A 30 -19.21 10.39 145.73
CA LEU A 30 -17.95 10.39 145.00
C LEU A 30 -17.64 9.02 144.39
N TYR A 31 -17.91 7.92 145.11
CA TYR A 31 -17.71 6.57 144.58
C TYR A 31 -18.69 6.26 143.46
N THR A 32 -19.99 6.57 143.62
CA THR A 32 -21.00 6.42 142.58
C THR A 32 -20.75 7.32 141.37
N GLY A 33 -20.29 8.56 141.61
CA GLY A 33 -19.86 9.48 140.56
C GLY A 33 -18.62 8.95 139.81
N ARG A 34 -17.65 8.38 140.52
CA ARG A 34 -16.47 7.75 139.93
C ARG A 34 -16.81 6.48 139.15
N THR A 35 -17.62 5.59 139.69
CA THR A 35 -18.07 4.38 138.97
C THR A 35 -18.91 4.75 137.75
N ALA A 36 -19.76 5.78 137.83
CA ALA A 36 -20.52 6.28 136.68
C ALA A 36 -19.60 6.93 135.62
N ALA A 37 -18.52 7.61 136.03
CA ALA A 37 -17.53 8.16 135.12
C ALA A 37 -16.69 7.06 134.45
N GLU A 38 -16.24 6.05 135.20
CA GLU A 38 -15.52 4.89 134.68
C GLU A 38 -16.41 4.06 133.72
N GLN A 39 -17.69 3.89 134.05
CA GLN A 39 -18.66 3.23 133.17
C GLN A 39 -18.89 4.04 131.88
N LYS A 40 -19.10 5.37 131.96
CA LYS A 40 -19.22 6.24 130.79
C LYS A 40 -17.95 6.27 129.94
N GLU A 41 -16.78 6.22 130.56
CA GLU A 41 -15.52 6.14 129.84
C GLU A 41 -15.38 4.81 129.11
N SER A 42 -15.75 3.70 129.76
CA SER A 42 -15.77 2.37 129.14
C SER A 42 -16.77 2.30 127.97
N GLU A 43 -17.98 2.84 128.15
CA GLU A 43 -19.01 2.93 127.10
C GLU A 43 -18.53 3.81 125.93
N ALA A 44 -17.97 4.99 126.20
CA ALA A 44 -17.41 5.87 125.17
C ALA A 44 -16.20 5.25 124.45
N ARG A 45 -15.35 4.49 125.16
CA ARG A 45 -14.24 3.73 124.55
C ARG A 45 -14.77 2.58 123.69
N ALA A 46 -15.83 1.89 124.12
CA ALA A 46 -16.46 0.83 123.37
C ALA A 46 -17.13 1.35 122.08
N GLU A 47 -17.83 2.48 122.17
CA GLU A 47 -18.41 3.18 121.02
C GLU A 47 -17.32 3.68 120.08
N LEU A 48 -16.26 4.33 120.58
CA LEU A 48 -15.13 4.77 119.76
C LEU A 48 -14.45 3.58 119.04
N ASN A 49 -14.32 2.43 119.71
CA ASN A 49 -13.76 1.22 119.12
C ASN A 49 -14.65 0.62 118.01
N SER A 50 -15.95 0.95 117.94
CA SER A 50 -16.79 0.55 116.80
C SER A 50 -16.50 1.35 115.52
N TYR A 51 -15.89 2.54 115.64
CA TYR A 51 -15.48 3.37 114.50
C TYR A 51 -13.99 3.23 114.19
N ILE A 52 -13.13 3.21 115.22
CA ILE A 52 -11.69 3.03 115.09
C ILE A 52 -11.10 2.45 116.39
N ASN A 53 -10.51 1.26 116.31
CA ASN A 53 -9.92 0.63 117.49
C ASN A 53 -8.56 1.26 117.87
N ALA A 54 -8.09 1.01 119.09
CA ALA A 54 -6.86 1.62 119.60
C ALA A 54 -5.60 1.28 118.78
N GLU A 55 -5.53 0.09 118.18
CA GLU A 55 -4.42 -0.34 117.33
C GLU A 55 -4.43 0.42 116.00
N GLN A 56 -5.58 0.54 115.35
CA GLN A 56 -5.79 1.27 114.10
C GLN A 56 -5.47 2.76 114.27
N ARG A 57 -5.81 3.38 115.40
CA ARG A 57 -5.43 4.78 115.69
C ARG A 57 -3.91 4.99 115.79
N GLY A 58 -3.19 3.97 116.22
CA GLY A 58 -1.73 4.00 116.37
C GLY A 58 -0.98 3.75 115.06
N ARG A 59 -1.66 3.28 114.01
CA ARG A 59 -1.02 3.04 112.71
C ARG A 59 -0.68 4.35 112.00
N SER A 60 0.43 4.33 111.26
CA SER A 60 0.96 5.51 110.57
C SER A 60 0.02 6.05 109.48
N ASP A 61 -0.77 5.18 108.85
CA ASP A 61 -1.79 5.54 107.86
C ASP A 61 -2.95 6.34 108.48
N ALA A 62 -3.50 5.89 109.61
CA ALA A 62 -4.56 6.58 110.32
C ALA A 62 -4.09 7.95 110.85
N GLN A 63 -2.84 8.04 111.32
CA GLN A 63 -2.24 9.32 111.73
C GLN A 63 -2.04 10.28 110.55
N ALA A 64 -1.58 9.77 109.40
CA ALA A 64 -1.45 10.57 108.18
C ALA A 64 -2.81 11.06 107.67
N MET A 65 -3.84 10.21 107.67
CA MET A 65 -5.20 10.61 107.31
C MET A 65 -5.78 11.63 108.28
N LYS A 66 -5.53 11.48 109.60
CA LYS A 66 -5.97 12.46 110.59
C LYS A 66 -5.25 13.81 110.43
N ALA A 67 -3.97 13.80 110.07
CA ALA A 67 -3.23 15.02 109.75
C ALA A 67 -3.81 15.73 108.51
N ASN A 68 -4.18 14.98 107.46
CA ASN A 68 -4.81 15.51 106.26
C ASN A 68 -6.25 15.99 106.47
N ALA A 69 -7.00 15.38 107.40
CA ALA A 69 -8.35 15.79 107.79
C ALA A 69 -8.38 17.13 108.55
N GLY A 70 -7.25 17.56 109.12
CA GLY A 70 -7.16 18.82 109.87
C GLY A 70 -8.17 18.90 111.02
N ALA A 71 -9.05 19.91 110.98
CA ALA A 71 -10.07 20.16 111.99
C ALA A 71 -11.28 19.19 111.90
N GLU A 72 -11.42 18.44 110.82
CA GLU A 72 -12.55 17.54 110.62
C GLU A 72 -12.36 16.20 111.35
N SER A 73 -13.48 15.52 111.58
CA SER A 73 -13.44 14.12 112.01
C SER A 73 -12.87 13.26 110.87
N LEU A 74 -12.12 12.21 111.22
CA LEU A 74 -11.56 11.29 110.22
C LEU A 74 -12.67 10.67 109.35
N TYR A 75 -13.82 10.38 109.95
CA TYR A 75 -15.01 9.89 109.26
C TYR A 75 -15.57 10.90 108.23
N GLY A 76 -15.66 12.19 108.61
CA GLY A 76 -16.12 13.25 107.70
C GLY A 76 -15.20 13.40 106.49
N TYR A 77 -13.88 13.43 106.73
CA TYR A 77 -12.88 13.48 105.67
C TYR A 77 -12.97 12.28 104.70
N MET A 78 -13.08 11.06 105.23
CA MET A 78 -13.21 9.85 104.41
C MET A 78 -14.52 9.83 103.60
N THR A 79 -15.62 10.30 104.19
CA THR A 79 -16.92 10.38 103.51
C THR A 79 -16.89 11.40 102.38
N GLU A 80 -16.30 12.58 102.61
CA GLU A 80 -16.14 13.60 101.56
C GLU A 80 -15.18 13.14 100.46
N GLN A 81 -14.08 12.49 100.82
CA GLN A 81 -13.15 11.91 99.84
C GLN A 81 -13.85 10.86 98.96
N GLN A 82 -14.70 10.01 99.55
CA GLN A 82 -15.50 9.04 98.80
C GLN A 82 -16.52 9.75 97.89
N ALA A 83 -17.19 10.79 98.37
CA ALA A 83 -18.14 11.56 97.57
C ALA A 83 -17.49 12.27 96.37
N GLN A 84 -16.26 12.77 96.53
CA GLN A 84 -15.48 13.38 95.45
C GLN A 84 -15.06 12.35 94.39
N ILE A 85 -14.64 11.16 94.82
CA ILE A 85 -14.34 10.05 93.89
C ILE A 85 -15.62 9.65 93.14
N ALA A 86 -16.74 9.50 93.84
CA ALA A 86 -18.03 9.18 93.24
C ALA A 86 -18.45 10.21 92.19
N GLN A 87 -18.36 11.50 92.53
CA GLN A 87 -18.64 12.61 91.61
C GLN A 87 -17.71 12.62 90.39
N PHE A 88 -16.42 12.30 90.55
CA PHE A 88 -15.47 12.26 89.44
C PHE A 88 -15.75 11.10 88.48
N VAL A 89 -16.14 9.94 89.01
CA VAL A 89 -16.30 8.70 88.24
C VAL A 89 -17.66 8.62 87.55
N THR A 90 -18.75 8.98 88.24
CA THR A 90 -20.12 8.87 87.70
C THR A 90 -20.88 10.19 87.63
N GLY A 91 -20.35 11.27 88.18
CA GLY A 91 -21.09 12.53 88.33
C GLY A 91 -22.04 12.57 89.54
N ASP A 92 -22.16 11.47 90.30
CA ASP A 92 -23.07 11.33 91.45
C ASP A 92 -22.27 11.15 92.75
N ARG A 93 -22.38 12.13 93.66
CA ARG A 93 -21.70 12.14 94.97
C ARG A 93 -22.13 11.00 95.91
N SER A 94 -23.32 10.44 95.70
CA SER A 94 -23.89 9.39 96.55
C SER A 94 -23.60 7.98 96.04
N ALA A 95 -22.95 7.85 94.87
CA ALA A 95 -22.69 6.55 94.27
C ALA A 95 -21.73 5.72 95.13
N ASN A 96 -22.10 4.46 95.36
CA ASN A 96 -21.21 3.45 95.91
C ASN A 96 -20.43 2.74 94.78
N LEU A 97 -19.46 1.91 95.14
CA LEU A 97 -18.59 1.24 94.16
C LEU A 97 -19.37 0.38 93.15
N ASP A 98 -20.46 -0.28 93.58
CA ASP A 98 -21.26 -1.14 92.70
C ASP A 98 -22.04 -0.32 91.66
N LYS A 99 -22.59 0.82 92.07
CA LYS A 99 -23.22 1.76 91.14
C LYS A 99 -22.19 2.35 90.18
N MET A 100 -20.99 2.71 90.67
CA MET A 100 -19.90 3.20 89.80
C MET A 100 -19.48 2.18 88.74
N ARG A 101 -19.39 0.90 89.11
CA ARG A 101 -19.11 -0.18 88.15
C ARG A 101 -20.23 -0.35 87.13
N THR A 102 -21.48 -0.32 87.58
CA THR A 102 -22.65 -0.50 86.72
C THR A 102 -22.78 0.63 85.70
N ASP A 103 -22.67 1.88 86.14
CA ASP A 103 -22.80 3.07 85.27
C ASP A 103 -21.68 3.14 84.20
N LEU A 104 -20.49 2.63 84.53
CA LEU A 104 -19.36 2.55 83.60
C LEU A 104 -19.27 1.23 82.83
N GLY A 105 -20.19 0.28 83.07
CA GLY A 105 -20.18 -1.04 82.45
C GLY A 105 -18.93 -1.87 82.75
N LEU A 106 -18.34 -1.71 83.95
CA LEU A 106 -17.12 -2.40 84.38
C LEU A 106 -17.44 -3.75 85.02
N GLY A 107 -16.66 -4.78 84.67
CA GLY A 107 -16.65 -6.06 85.38
C GLY A 107 -16.13 -5.94 86.82
N ALA A 108 -16.35 -6.98 87.64
CA ALA A 108 -15.96 -6.99 89.06
C ALA A 108 -14.46 -6.72 89.28
N ASP A 109 -13.60 -7.18 88.37
CA ASP A 109 -12.14 -7.03 88.43
C ASP A 109 -11.60 -5.91 87.52
N GLU A 110 -12.47 -5.19 86.82
CA GLU A 110 -12.04 -4.12 85.93
C GLU A 110 -11.87 -2.78 86.68
N THR A 111 -10.80 -2.08 86.33
CA THR A 111 -10.53 -0.73 86.82
C THR A 111 -10.92 0.29 85.76
N VAL A 112 -11.30 1.49 86.19
CA VAL A 112 -11.55 2.64 85.31
C VAL A 112 -10.37 2.87 84.35
N ARG A 113 -9.13 2.67 84.83
CA ARG A 113 -7.92 2.81 84.01
C ARG A 113 -7.87 1.82 82.85
N ASN A 114 -8.22 0.55 83.08
CA ASN A 114 -8.22 -0.48 82.03
C ASN A 114 -9.32 -0.23 81.00
N ALA A 115 -10.52 0.15 81.44
CA ALA A 115 -11.62 0.50 80.55
C ALA A 115 -11.30 1.74 79.70
N MET A 116 -10.73 2.80 80.30
CA MET A 116 -10.29 3.98 79.55
C MET A 116 -9.19 3.65 78.54
N ARG A 117 -8.26 2.75 78.90
CA ARG A 117 -7.23 2.27 77.96
C ARG A 117 -7.86 1.51 76.80
N ARG A 118 -8.82 0.62 77.07
CA ARG A 118 -9.56 -0.14 76.04
C ARG A 118 -10.32 0.81 75.11
N VAL A 119 -11.07 1.77 75.65
CA VAL A 119 -11.80 2.76 74.86
C VAL A 119 -10.84 3.62 74.03
N SER A 120 -9.70 4.04 74.58
CA SER A 120 -8.67 4.75 73.80
C SER A 120 -8.14 3.88 72.66
N GLN A 121 -7.83 2.61 72.92
CA GLN A 121 -7.35 1.67 71.89
C GLN A 121 -8.39 1.42 70.80
N GLU A 122 -9.65 1.22 71.17
CA GLU A 122 -10.76 1.06 70.22
C GLU A 122 -10.99 2.33 69.38
N ARG A 123 -10.93 3.52 70.01
CA ARG A 123 -11.02 4.80 69.30
C ARG A 123 -9.85 4.95 68.31
N ASP A 124 -8.64 4.64 68.73
CA ASP A 124 -7.44 4.77 67.90
C ASP A 124 -7.51 3.78 66.72
N ALA A 125 -7.94 2.53 66.96
CA ALA A 125 -8.18 1.53 65.92
C ALA A 125 -9.26 1.98 64.92
N ARG A 126 -10.41 2.47 65.40
CA ARG A 126 -11.47 3.00 64.53
C ARG A 126 -11.04 4.24 63.76
N THR A 127 -10.19 5.08 64.35
CA THR A 127 -9.64 6.27 63.68
C THR A 127 -8.68 5.85 62.56
N GLN A 128 -7.84 4.85 62.81
CA GLN A 128 -6.98 4.27 61.76
C GLN A 128 -7.80 3.63 60.64
N GLU A 129 -8.85 2.89 60.97
CA GLU A 129 -9.77 2.30 59.99
C GLU A 129 -10.46 3.39 59.16
N ALA A 130 -11.02 4.42 59.80
CA ALA A 130 -11.66 5.54 59.11
C ALA A 130 -10.70 6.27 58.15
N ASN A 131 -9.44 6.47 58.57
CA ASN A 131 -8.42 7.06 57.71
C ASN A 131 -8.09 6.14 56.53
N SER A 132 -7.98 4.83 56.75
CA SER A 132 -7.72 3.86 55.68
C SER A 132 -8.87 3.80 54.66
N LEU A 133 -10.12 3.84 55.13
CA LEU A 133 -11.31 3.89 54.29
C LEU A 133 -11.38 5.20 53.51
N LYS A 134 -11.04 6.33 54.14
CA LYS A 134 -10.98 7.64 53.47
C LYS A 134 -9.95 7.64 52.34
N THR A 135 -8.77 7.07 52.56
CA THR A 135 -7.76 6.90 51.50
C THR A 135 -8.28 6.00 50.38
N ARG A 136 -8.89 4.87 50.72
CA ARG A 136 -9.45 3.94 49.72
C ARG A 136 -10.56 4.58 48.88
N VAL A 137 -11.43 5.38 49.48
CA VAL A 137 -12.47 6.14 48.75
C VAL A 137 -11.85 7.17 47.81
N ALA A 138 -10.79 7.87 48.25
CA ALA A 138 -10.08 8.82 47.39
C ALA A 138 -9.40 8.11 46.21
N ASP A 139 -8.80 6.95 46.43
CA ASP A 139 -8.15 6.17 45.38
C ASP A 139 -9.16 5.57 44.39
N LEU A 140 -10.29 5.03 44.88
CA LEU A 140 -11.40 4.59 44.02
C LEU A 140 -11.99 5.75 43.21
N GLY A 141 -12.05 6.96 43.79
CA GLY A 141 -12.46 8.16 43.06
C GLY A 141 -11.54 8.46 41.87
N LYS A 142 -10.21 8.40 42.09
CA LYS A 142 -9.23 8.56 41.00
C LYS A 142 -9.34 7.45 39.95
N GLU A 143 -9.59 6.22 40.36
CA GLU A 143 -9.78 5.08 39.45
C GLU A 143 -11.04 5.27 38.59
N ILE A 144 -12.15 5.71 39.19
CA ILE A 144 -13.39 6.04 38.45
C ILE A 144 -13.14 7.15 37.44
N ASP A 145 -12.44 8.21 37.82
CA ASP A 145 -12.14 9.33 36.90
C ASP A 145 -11.20 8.89 35.76
N ALA A 146 -10.21 8.05 36.06
CA ALA A 146 -9.34 7.45 35.06
C ALA A 146 -10.11 6.56 34.08
N LEU A 147 -10.99 5.68 34.59
CA LEU A 147 -11.84 4.82 33.77
C LEU A 147 -12.82 5.63 32.90
N LYS A 148 -13.42 6.69 33.43
CA LYS A 148 -14.25 7.62 32.64
C LYS A 148 -13.45 8.26 31.51
N GLY A 149 -12.22 8.68 31.77
CA GLY A 149 -11.31 9.21 30.76
C GLY A 149 -10.99 8.19 29.67
N GLN A 150 -10.73 6.93 30.05
CA GLN A 150 -10.49 5.83 29.11
C GLN A 150 -11.71 5.52 28.26
N ILE A 151 -12.91 5.50 28.85
CA ILE A 151 -14.16 5.26 28.11
C ILE A 151 -14.39 6.38 27.08
N ALA A 152 -14.25 7.65 27.48
CA ALA A 152 -14.42 8.78 26.57
C ALA A 152 -13.39 8.73 25.41
N ALA A 153 -12.14 8.39 25.70
CA ALA A 153 -11.11 8.21 24.68
C ALA A 153 -11.42 7.04 23.74
N ALA A 154 -11.89 5.91 24.27
CA ALA A 154 -12.27 4.73 23.49
C ALA A 154 -13.49 5.01 22.60
N GLU A 155 -14.49 5.75 23.11
CA GLU A 155 -15.66 6.17 22.32
C GLU A 155 -15.26 7.08 21.17
N LYS A 156 -14.38 8.06 21.42
CA LYS A 156 -13.85 8.95 20.38
C LYS A 156 -13.07 8.18 19.32
N ALA A 157 -12.15 7.30 19.73
CA ALA A 157 -11.38 6.46 18.81
C ALA A 157 -12.30 5.55 17.97
N ARG A 158 -13.36 5.00 18.58
CA ARG A 158 -14.36 4.19 17.86
C ARG A 158 -15.12 5.03 16.83
N GLN A 159 -15.53 6.25 17.17
CA GLN A 159 -16.22 7.15 16.23
C GLN A 159 -15.32 7.52 15.04
N GLU A 160 -14.05 7.84 15.30
CA GLU A 160 -13.05 8.14 14.26
C GLU A 160 -12.82 6.91 13.35
N ALA A 161 -12.70 5.71 13.92
CA ALA A 161 -12.55 4.47 13.16
C ALA A 161 -13.79 4.18 12.30
N VAL A 162 -14.99 4.35 12.84
CA VAL A 162 -16.24 4.17 12.07
C VAL A 162 -16.35 5.19 10.95
N ALA A 163 -15.99 6.45 11.19
CA ALA A 163 -15.98 7.49 10.16
C ALA A 163 -14.98 7.15 9.04
N ALA A 164 -13.77 6.71 9.39
CA ALA A 164 -12.74 6.30 8.42
C ALA A 164 -13.19 5.11 7.57
N VAL A 165 -13.75 4.07 8.19
CA VAL A 165 -14.29 2.90 7.48
C VAL A 165 -15.46 3.30 6.58
N THR A 166 -16.35 4.17 7.05
CA THR A 166 -17.49 4.66 6.25
C THR A 166 -17.01 5.45 5.03
N ALA A 167 -16.01 6.31 5.20
CA ALA A 167 -15.41 7.07 4.10
C ALA A 167 -14.73 6.14 3.08
N SER A 168 -14.02 5.12 3.53
CA SER A 168 -13.40 4.12 2.65
C SER A 168 -14.44 3.32 1.86
N ILE A 169 -15.54 2.90 2.51
CA ILE A 169 -16.63 2.20 1.83
C ILE A 169 -17.28 3.12 0.78
N ALA A 170 -17.48 4.41 1.08
CA ALA A 170 -17.99 5.38 0.12
C ALA A 170 -17.07 5.49 -1.10
N SER A 171 -15.75 5.63 -0.90
CA SER A 171 -14.80 5.71 -2.02
C SER A 171 -14.79 4.44 -2.88
N TYR A 172 -14.96 3.26 -2.27
CA TYR A 172 -15.05 2.01 -3.03
C TYR A 172 -16.35 1.89 -3.81
N ARG A 173 -17.47 2.41 -3.28
CA ARG A 173 -18.74 2.48 -4.02
C ARG A 173 -18.60 3.43 -5.21
N ASP A 174 -18.06 4.62 -5.00
CA ASP A 174 -17.86 5.61 -6.06
C ASP A 174 -16.93 5.06 -7.16
N ALA A 175 -15.85 4.37 -6.78
CA ALA A 175 -14.97 3.70 -7.74
C ALA A 175 -15.70 2.59 -8.50
N GLY A 176 -16.54 1.79 -7.82
CA GLY A 176 -17.36 0.76 -8.45
C GLY A 176 -18.36 1.31 -9.46
N ASP A 177 -19.03 2.42 -9.11
CA ASP A 177 -19.99 3.09 -10.00
C ASP A 177 -19.28 3.73 -11.20
N ASN A 178 -18.09 4.31 -10.99
CA ASN A 178 -17.25 4.81 -12.08
C ASN A 178 -16.81 3.69 -13.02
N TYR A 179 -16.30 2.57 -12.51
CA TYR A 179 -15.91 1.43 -13.34
C TYR A 179 -17.09 0.86 -14.12
N ARG A 180 -18.28 0.82 -13.51
CA ARG A 180 -19.49 0.38 -14.20
C ARG A 180 -19.85 1.32 -15.35
N SER A 181 -19.81 2.63 -15.11
CA SER A 181 -20.04 3.65 -16.14
C SER A 181 -19.02 3.58 -17.28
N GLU A 182 -17.74 3.45 -16.96
CA GLU A 182 -16.66 3.28 -17.95
C GLU A 182 -16.84 1.99 -18.76
N PHE A 183 -17.22 0.89 -18.10
CA PHE A 183 -17.49 -0.38 -18.78
C PHE A 183 -18.69 -0.29 -19.71
N ASP A 184 -19.80 0.32 -19.26
CA ASP A 184 -21.00 0.53 -20.09
C ASP A 184 -20.68 1.43 -21.30
N GLN A 185 -19.86 2.48 -21.12
CA GLN A 185 -19.38 3.33 -22.21
C GLN A 185 -18.48 2.59 -23.19
N ALA A 186 -17.52 1.80 -22.69
CA ALA A 186 -16.65 0.98 -23.52
C ALA A 186 -17.44 -0.05 -24.32
N MET A 187 -18.49 -0.62 -23.71
CA MET A 187 -19.36 -1.57 -24.39
C MET A 187 -20.20 -0.91 -25.48
N GLY A 188 -20.80 0.25 -25.19
CA GLY A 188 -21.50 1.03 -26.21
C GLY A 188 -20.59 1.45 -27.37
N ALA A 189 -19.34 1.84 -27.08
CA ALA A 189 -18.36 2.19 -28.11
C ALA A 189 -17.95 0.97 -28.96
N LEU A 190 -17.77 -0.20 -28.35
CA LEU A 190 -17.47 -1.43 -29.09
C LEU A 190 -18.64 -1.85 -29.98
N GLU A 191 -19.87 -1.79 -29.48
CA GLU A 191 -21.07 -2.08 -30.26
C GLU A 191 -21.22 -1.12 -31.45
N ALA A 192 -21.00 0.17 -31.23
CA ALA A 192 -21.03 1.18 -32.29
C ALA A 192 -19.93 0.91 -33.34
N THR A 193 -18.72 0.58 -32.91
CA THR A 193 -17.60 0.25 -33.81
C THR A 193 -17.89 -1.01 -34.62
N ARG A 194 -18.49 -2.03 -33.98
CA ARG A 194 -18.90 -3.26 -34.66
C ARG A 194 -19.95 -2.96 -35.73
N ALA A 195 -20.98 -2.19 -35.39
CA ALA A 195 -22.04 -1.81 -36.32
C ALA A 195 -21.49 -0.97 -37.51
N ASP A 196 -20.60 -0.02 -37.26
CA ASP A 196 -19.94 0.77 -38.32
C ASP A 196 -19.09 -0.11 -39.24
N ASN A 197 -18.29 -1.01 -38.68
CA ASN A 197 -17.48 -1.96 -39.47
C ASN A 197 -18.36 -2.87 -40.34
N GLU A 198 -19.43 -3.42 -39.77
CA GLU A 198 -20.36 -4.28 -40.49
C GLU A 198 -21.06 -3.52 -41.63
N ALA A 199 -21.46 -2.27 -41.40
CA ALA A 199 -22.00 -1.40 -42.43
C ALA A 199 -20.98 -1.09 -43.54
N ARG A 200 -19.71 -0.81 -43.20
CA ARG A 200 -18.62 -0.58 -44.16
C ARG A 200 -18.34 -1.82 -45.00
N PHE A 201 -18.27 -3.00 -44.38
CA PHE A 201 -18.07 -4.25 -45.11
C PHE A 201 -19.22 -4.53 -46.06
N ASN A 202 -20.47 -4.39 -45.62
CA ASN A 202 -21.64 -4.58 -46.47
C ASN A 202 -21.65 -3.60 -47.66
N SER A 203 -21.29 -2.33 -47.42
CA SER A 203 -21.17 -1.32 -48.48
C SER A 203 -20.06 -1.67 -49.48
N ARG A 204 -18.90 -2.13 -48.99
CA ARG A 204 -17.78 -2.53 -49.84
C ARG A 204 -18.10 -3.77 -50.67
N VAL A 205 -18.79 -4.75 -50.09
CA VAL A 205 -19.26 -5.95 -50.80
C VAL A 205 -20.21 -5.54 -51.92
N ALA A 206 -21.22 -4.71 -51.64
CA ALA A 206 -22.15 -4.23 -52.66
C ALA A 206 -21.44 -3.44 -53.79
N GLN A 207 -20.43 -2.64 -53.44
CA GLN A 207 -19.64 -1.91 -54.43
C GLN A 207 -18.83 -2.87 -55.32
N LEU A 208 -18.16 -3.87 -54.74
CA LEU A 208 -17.39 -4.86 -55.48
C LEU A 208 -18.28 -5.73 -56.37
N GLU A 209 -19.48 -6.11 -55.91
CA GLU A 209 -20.46 -6.83 -56.73
C GLU A 209 -20.89 -5.99 -57.95
N SER A 210 -21.19 -4.71 -57.75
CA SER A 210 -21.51 -3.78 -58.84
C SER A 210 -20.34 -3.62 -59.84
N GLU A 211 -19.11 -3.55 -59.34
CA GLU A 211 -17.90 -3.47 -60.16
C GLU A 211 -17.67 -4.76 -60.97
N ILE A 212 -17.87 -5.93 -60.35
CA ILE A 212 -17.80 -7.23 -61.04
C ILE A 212 -18.84 -7.31 -62.16
N ASP A 213 -20.07 -6.90 -61.90
CA ASP A 213 -21.13 -6.90 -62.92
C ASP A 213 -20.86 -5.90 -64.04
N GLY A 214 -20.31 -4.74 -63.72
CA GLY A 214 -19.81 -3.76 -64.68
C GLY A 214 -18.71 -4.34 -65.58
N LEU A 215 -17.67 -4.93 -64.98
CA LEU A 215 -16.57 -5.57 -65.71
C LEU A 215 -17.03 -6.76 -66.55
N ARG A 216 -18.01 -7.55 -66.08
CA ARG A 216 -18.61 -8.64 -66.86
C ARG A 216 -19.34 -8.11 -68.09
N SER A 217 -20.12 -7.04 -67.93
CA SER A 217 -20.80 -6.36 -69.05
C SER A 217 -19.79 -5.81 -70.04
N GLU A 218 -18.77 -5.10 -69.56
CA GLU A 218 -17.70 -4.55 -70.40
C GLU A 218 -16.94 -5.65 -71.14
N ARG A 219 -16.59 -6.74 -70.46
CA ARG A 219 -15.97 -7.92 -71.08
C ARG A 219 -16.86 -8.53 -72.15
N SER A 220 -18.18 -8.59 -71.94
CA SER A 220 -19.12 -9.06 -72.96
C SER A 220 -19.13 -8.15 -74.19
N VAL A 221 -19.13 -6.83 -73.98
CA VAL A 221 -19.07 -5.84 -75.08
C VAL A 221 -17.73 -5.92 -75.81
N LEU A 222 -16.62 -6.03 -75.08
CA LEU A 222 -15.28 -6.21 -75.65
C LEU A 222 -15.19 -7.51 -76.43
N PHE A 223 -15.74 -8.61 -75.94
CA PHE A 223 -15.79 -9.86 -76.72
C PHE A 223 -16.62 -9.72 -77.99
N ALA A 224 -17.80 -9.11 -77.93
CA ALA A 224 -18.60 -8.83 -79.13
C ALA A 224 -17.83 -7.94 -80.12
N ARG A 225 -17.05 -6.99 -79.61
CA ARG A 225 -16.22 -6.10 -80.44
C ARG A 225 -14.99 -6.81 -81.01
N ILE A 226 -14.31 -7.64 -80.22
CA ILE A 226 -13.21 -8.51 -80.68
C ILE A 226 -13.73 -9.44 -81.75
N ASP A 227 -14.87 -10.10 -81.54
CA ASP A 227 -15.49 -10.97 -82.55
C ASP A 227 -15.83 -10.18 -83.82
N SER A 228 -16.37 -8.96 -83.69
CA SER A 228 -16.62 -8.08 -84.85
C SER A 228 -15.33 -7.64 -85.55
N LEU A 229 -14.26 -7.38 -84.79
CA LEU A 229 -12.95 -6.99 -85.27
C LEU A 229 -12.24 -8.18 -85.88
N GLN A 230 -12.38 -9.38 -85.35
CA GLN A 230 -11.89 -10.63 -85.93
C GLN A 230 -12.60 -10.90 -87.24
N ARG A 231 -13.92 -10.76 -87.33
CA ARG A 231 -14.61 -10.86 -88.64
C ARG A 231 -14.14 -9.78 -89.62
N LYS A 232 -13.91 -8.55 -89.15
CA LYS A 232 -13.33 -7.48 -89.98
C LYS A 232 -11.88 -7.76 -90.35
N VAL A 233 -11.09 -8.31 -89.45
CA VAL A 233 -9.69 -8.68 -89.64
C VAL A 233 -9.64 -9.90 -90.53
N GLU A 234 -10.41 -10.96 -90.42
CA GLU A 234 -10.51 -12.03 -91.42
C GLU A 234 -10.93 -11.47 -92.78
N ALA A 235 -11.88 -10.54 -92.82
CA ALA A 235 -12.25 -9.81 -94.03
C ALA A 235 -11.14 -8.85 -94.55
N THR A 236 -10.20 -8.46 -93.69
CA THR A 236 -9.07 -7.55 -93.99
C THR A 236 -7.73 -8.27 -93.96
N ALA A 237 -7.61 -9.53 -93.57
CA ALA A 237 -6.39 -10.35 -93.39
C ALA A 237 -6.12 -11.15 -94.66
N THR A 238 -7.06 -11.09 -95.60
CA THR A 238 -6.71 -11.00 -97.02
C THR A 238 -5.83 -9.78 -97.36
N ARG A 239 -5.55 -8.86 -96.42
CA ARG A 239 -4.67 -7.66 -96.53
C ARG A 239 -3.95 -7.29 -95.21
N ALA A 240 -2.82 -7.97 -94.96
CA ALA A 240 -1.64 -7.46 -94.22
C ALA A 240 -1.73 -7.21 -92.69
N ALA A 241 -1.05 -8.05 -91.90
CA ALA A 241 -0.46 -7.68 -90.62
C ALA A 241 1.05 -7.52 -90.80
N ASN A 242 1.60 -6.37 -90.42
CA ASN A 242 3.01 -6.01 -90.61
C ASN A 242 3.87 -6.70 -89.53
N PRO A 243 4.78 -7.62 -89.89
CA PRO A 243 5.50 -8.48 -88.92
C PRO A 243 6.48 -7.77 -87.98
N ALA A 244 6.82 -6.50 -88.20
CA ALA A 244 8.04 -5.88 -87.65
C ALA A 244 8.12 -5.61 -86.13
N THR A 245 7.08 -5.86 -85.33
CA THR A 245 7.03 -5.49 -83.89
C THR A 245 7.54 -6.53 -82.91
N LEU A 246 7.88 -7.74 -83.37
CA LEU A 246 8.36 -8.86 -82.54
C LEU A 246 9.88 -9.02 -82.52
N VAL A 247 10.60 -8.04 -83.07
CA VAL A 247 12.05 -8.09 -83.29
C VAL A 247 12.76 -7.31 -82.19
N ASP A 248 13.48 -8.00 -81.30
CA ASP A 248 14.26 -7.37 -80.23
C ASP A 248 15.61 -6.85 -80.74
N ALA A 249 16.19 -7.53 -81.74
CA ALA A 249 17.44 -7.13 -82.39
C ALA A 249 17.58 -7.75 -83.79
N ARG A 250 18.56 -7.27 -84.56
CA ARG A 250 18.93 -7.81 -85.88
C ARG A 250 20.41 -8.20 -85.94
N VAL A 251 20.69 -9.20 -86.76
CA VAL A 251 22.05 -9.60 -87.11
C VAL A 251 22.65 -8.58 -88.06
N VAL A 252 23.66 -7.84 -87.58
CA VAL A 252 24.40 -6.85 -88.37
C VAL A 252 25.42 -7.54 -89.26
N ASP A 253 26.11 -8.54 -88.71
CA ASP A 253 27.15 -9.29 -89.42
C ASP A 253 27.37 -10.68 -88.80
N PHE A 254 27.89 -11.60 -89.61
CA PHE A 254 28.20 -12.97 -89.19
C PHE A 254 29.54 -13.43 -89.75
N ASP A 255 30.44 -13.82 -88.85
CA ASP A 255 31.70 -14.46 -89.23
C ASP A 255 31.56 -15.98 -89.13
N ALA A 256 31.38 -16.61 -90.29
CA ALA A 256 31.25 -18.06 -90.43
C ALA A 256 32.52 -18.82 -90.05
N SER A 257 33.69 -18.18 -90.09
CA SER A 257 34.98 -18.84 -89.78
C SER A 257 35.21 -18.97 -88.28
N THR A 258 34.67 -18.03 -87.49
CA THR A 258 34.83 -17.98 -86.03
C THR A 258 33.55 -18.33 -85.25
N GLY A 259 32.40 -18.41 -85.94
CA GLY A 259 31.11 -18.71 -85.31
C GLY A 259 30.57 -17.57 -84.44
N THR A 260 31.01 -16.34 -84.72
CA THR A 260 30.57 -15.13 -84.00
C THR A 260 29.55 -14.32 -84.81
N ILE A 261 28.53 -13.83 -84.11
CA ILE A 261 27.45 -13.00 -84.65
C ILE A 261 27.51 -11.63 -84.00
N PHE A 262 27.30 -10.58 -84.78
CA PHE A 262 27.18 -9.21 -84.27
C PHE A 262 25.72 -8.77 -84.35
N ILE A 263 25.20 -8.25 -83.24
CA ILE A 263 23.81 -7.77 -83.14
C ILE A 263 23.76 -6.26 -82.87
N ASP A 264 22.68 -5.61 -83.28
CA ASP A 264 22.47 -4.16 -83.24
C ASP A 264 21.98 -3.59 -81.90
N ILE A 265 22.14 -4.37 -80.81
CA ILE A 265 21.82 -3.95 -79.43
C ILE A 265 23.04 -4.10 -78.51
N GLY A 266 23.20 -3.16 -77.58
CA GLY A 266 24.35 -3.07 -76.68
C GLY A 266 23.98 -2.70 -75.25
N SER A 267 24.95 -2.16 -74.50
CA SER A 267 24.76 -1.75 -73.11
C SER A 267 23.71 -0.63 -72.96
N ASN A 268 23.51 0.19 -74.00
CA ASN A 268 22.45 1.21 -74.06
C ASN A 268 21.03 0.63 -73.93
N LYS A 269 20.87 -0.65 -74.28
CA LYS A 269 19.64 -1.43 -74.13
C LYS A 269 19.78 -2.49 -73.02
N ARG A 270 20.75 -2.34 -72.10
CA ARG A 270 20.96 -3.24 -70.95
C ARG A 270 21.22 -4.70 -71.33
N VAL A 271 21.84 -4.94 -72.48
CA VAL A 271 22.37 -6.27 -72.81
C VAL A 271 23.56 -6.57 -71.90
N VAL A 272 23.58 -7.74 -71.26
CA VAL A 272 24.71 -8.19 -70.42
C VAL A 272 25.39 -9.43 -71.01
N PRO A 273 26.72 -9.60 -70.81
CA PRO A 273 27.40 -10.83 -71.19
C PRO A 273 26.75 -12.04 -70.54
N GLY A 274 26.56 -13.12 -71.30
CA GLY A 274 25.90 -14.35 -70.87
C GLY A 274 24.44 -14.47 -71.29
N MET A 275 23.77 -13.37 -71.68
CA MET A 275 22.39 -13.41 -72.20
C MET A 275 22.28 -14.23 -73.49
N THR A 276 21.17 -14.94 -73.64
CA THR A 276 20.87 -15.76 -74.81
C THR A 276 19.72 -15.21 -75.64
N PHE A 277 19.85 -15.26 -76.96
CA PHE A 277 18.81 -14.88 -77.91
C PHE A 277 18.55 -16.03 -78.88
N GLU A 278 17.31 -16.16 -79.36
CA GLU A 278 16.98 -17.04 -80.48
C GLU A 278 16.91 -16.23 -81.79
N VAL A 279 17.49 -16.78 -82.86
CA VAL A 279 17.60 -16.17 -84.19
C VAL A 279 16.56 -16.78 -85.13
N PHE A 280 15.88 -15.92 -85.90
CA PHE A 280 14.83 -16.29 -86.84
C PHE A 280 15.02 -15.59 -88.20
N ASP A 281 14.62 -16.32 -89.26
CA ASP A 281 13.96 -15.88 -90.51
C ASP A 281 13.80 -14.38 -90.69
N ASP A 282 12.68 -14.00 -90.14
CA ASP A 282 12.03 -12.73 -90.22
C ASP A 282 11.08 -12.67 -89.02
N ALA A 283 10.41 -11.55 -88.86
CA ALA A 283 9.53 -11.37 -87.74
C ALA A 283 8.24 -12.21 -87.83
N ALA A 284 7.90 -12.75 -89.01
CA ALA A 284 6.78 -13.68 -89.18
C ALA A 284 7.11 -15.08 -88.62
N ALA A 285 8.37 -15.50 -88.73
CA ALA A 285 8.87 -16.75 -88.17
C ALA A 285 8.87 -16.76 -86.63
N ILE A 286 8.99 -15.60 -85.98
CA ILE A 286 8.87 -15.47 -84.51
C ILE A 286 7.45 -15.82 -84.04
N MET A 287 6.42 -15.38 -84.76
CA MET A 287 5.02 -15.73 -84.42
C MET A 287 4.72 -17.20 -84.67
N ALA A 288 5.19 -17.75 -85.79
CA ALA A 288 5.00 -19.17 -86.08
C ALA A 288 5.67 -20.05 -85.01
N ALA A 289 6.81 -19.63 -84.46
CA ALA A 289 7.48 -20.29 -83.35
C ALA A 289 6.71 -20.22 -82.04
N ALA A 290 6.08 -19.08 -81.74
CA ALA A 290 5.26 -18.89 -80.54
C ALA A 290 4.02 -19.81 -80.53
N ASP A 291 3.39 -20.05 -81.69
CA ASP A 291 2.19 -20.90 -81.82
C ASP A 291 2.50 -22.41 -82.01
N SER A 292 3.69 -22.78 -82.49
CA SER A 292 3.98 -24.17 -82.91
C SER A 292 5.14 -24.87 -82.20
N GLU A 293 5.65 -24.30 -81.10
CA GLU A 293 6.82 -24.85 -80.37
C GLU A 293 8.07 -25.04 -81.29
N SER A 294 8.07 -24.38 -82.45
CA SER A 294 9.12 -24.44 -83.45
C SER A 294 10.29 -23.57 -83.01
N ARG A 295 11.41 -24.20 -82.66
CA ARG A 295 12.60 -23.49 -82.18
C ARG A 295 13.27 -22.65 -83.27
N GLY A 296 13.89 -21.54 -82.90
CA GLY A 296 14.66 -20.68 -83.82
C GLY A 296 15.81 -21.40 -84.55
N LYS A 297 16.28 -20.80 -85.66
CA LYS A 297 17.38 -21.30 -86.50
C LYS A 297 18.65 -21.53 -85.70
N ALA A 298 18.95 -20.60 -84.82
CA ALA A 298 20.12 -20.61 -83.97
C ALA A 298 19.82 -20.01 -82.60
N SER A 299 20.57 -20.43 -81.59
CA SER A 299 20.62 -19.82 -80.28
C SER A 299 22.02 -19.24 -80.07
N VAL A 300 22.06 -17.97 -79.69
CA VAL A 300 23.29 -17.19 -79.59
C VAL A 300 23.43 -16.65 -78.19
N GLN A 301 24.65 -16.58 -77.68
CA GLN A 301 24.96 -16.02 -76.37
C GLN A 301 25.89 -14.83 -76.50
N VAL A 302 25.56 -13.75 -75.83
CA VAL A 302 26.37 -12.54 -75.78
C VAL A 302 27.67 -12.84 -75.04
N ILE A 303 28.81 -12.64 -75.70
CA ILE A 303 30.15 -12.82 -75.12
C ILE A 303 30.82 -11.50 -74.80
N LYS A 304 30.51 -10.45 -75.56
CA LYS A 304 31.06 -9.12 -75.38
C LYS A 304 30.01 -8.08 -75.75
N VAL A 305 29.83 -7.09 -74.89
CA VAL A 305 28.86 -6.02 -75.10
C VAL A 305 29.62 -4.73 -75.42
N GLY A 306 29.26 -4.10 -76.52
CA GLY A 306 29.62 -2.72 -76.84
C GLY A 306 28.46 -1.76 -76.55
N GLU A 307 28.65 -0.48 -76.81
CA GLU A 307 27.66 0.56 -76.47
C GLU A 307 26.35 0.40 -77.24
N SER A 308 26.43 0.17 -78.55
CA SER A 308 25.28 0.02 -79.47
C SER A 308 25.24 -1.32 -80.22
N THR A 309 26.26 -2.17 -80.05
CA THR A 309 26.34 -3.49 -80.69
C THR A 309 26.90 -4.50 -79.72
N SER A 310 26.53 -5.77 -79.87
CA SER A 310 27.06 -6.86 -79.05
C SER A 310 27.59 -7.99 -79.91
N THR A 311 28.69 -8.60 -79.47
CA THR A 311 29.24 -9.81 -80.07
C THR A 311 28.67 -11.01 -79.34
N CYS A 312 28.11 -11.93 -80.12
CA CYS A 312 27.51 -13.17 -79.66
C CYS A 312 28.27 -14.37 -80.24
N ARG A 313 28.26 -15.48 -79.51
CA ARG A 313 28.72 -16.79 -79.96
C ARG A 313 27.51 -17.67 -80.24
N VAL A 314 27.51 -18.38 -81.35
CA VAL A 314 26.49 -19.40 -81.63
C VAL A 314 26.67 -20.57 -80.66
N ILE A 315 25.67 -20.85 -79.84
CA ILE A 315 25.63 -22.05 -78.98
C ILE A 315 25.05 -23.24 -79.77
N ARG A 316 24.01 -22.97 -80.55
CA ARG A 316 23.27 -23.97 -81.32
C ARG A 316 22.91 -23.38 -82.67
N GLY A 317 23.19 -24.08 -83.76
CA GLY A 317 22.76 -23.69 -85.10
C GLY A 317 22.27 -24.91 -85.88
N SER A 318 21.22 -24.75 -86.67
CA SER A 318 20.77 -25.80 -87.58
C SER A 318 21.58 -25.77 -88.87
N ALA A 319 22.23 -26.89 -89.23
CA ALA A 319 23.01 -27.01 -90.47
C ALA A 319 22.15 -26.82 -91.74
N SER A 320 20.84 -27.06 -91.64
CA SER A 320 19.87 -26.88 -92.74
C SER A 320 19.42 -25.43 -92.93
N ARG A 321 19.67 -24.53 -91.97
CA ARG A 321 19.23 -23.13 -91.99
C ARG A 321 20.32 -22.21 -91.40
N PRO A 322 21.31 -21.80 -92.21
CA PRO A 322 22.39 -20.93 -91.73
C PRO A 322 21.85 -19.55 -91.32
N VAL A 323 22.56 -18.91 -90.38
CA VAL A 323 22.26 -17.53 -89.95
C VAL A 323 22.71 -16.57 -91.05
N LEU A 324 21.83 -15.66 -91.43
CA LEU A 324 22.08 -14.64 -92.44
C LEU A 324 22.09 -13.26 -91.81
N ARG A 325 22.70 -12.30 -92.53
CA ARG A 325 22.57 -10.89 -92.20
C ARG A 325 21.10 -10.48 -92.29
N ASP A 326 20.68 -9.59 -91.38
CA ASP A 326 19.31 -9.10 -91.20
C ASP A 326 18.30 -10.11 -90.60
N ASP A 327 18.75 -11.32 -90.23
CA ASP A 327 17.98 -12.23 -89.38
C ASP A 327 17.62 -11.52 -88.06
N VAL A 328 16.45 -11.83 -87.52
CA VAL A 328 15.87 -11.16 -86.35
C VAL A 328 16.08 -12.01 -85.09
N LEU A 329 16.25 -11.35 -83.95
CA LEU A 329 16.47 -12.00 -82.66
C LEU A 329 15.33 -11.68 -81.69
N ALA A 330 15.00 -12.65 -80.84
CA ALA A 330 14.06 -12.47 -79.74
C ALA A 330 14.54 -13.14 -78.44
N ASN A 331 14.18 -12.55 -77.28
CA ASN A 331 14.42 -13.13 -75.95
C ASN A 331 13.19 -12.98 -75.04
N ALA A 332 12.63 -14.12 -74.61
CA ALA A 332 11.41 -14.18 -73.80
C ALA A 332 11.54 -13.62 -72.36
N VAL A 333 12.76 -13.47 -71.83
CA VAL A 333 13.00 -13.05 -70.43
C VAL A 333 13.52 -11.61 -70.35
N PHE A 334 13.74 -10.97 -71.48
CA PHE A 334 14.30 -9.62 -71.53
C PHE A 334 13.19 -8.57 -71.47
N ASN A 335 12.99 -7.95 -70.29
CA ASN A 335 12.16 -6.76 -70.14
C ASN A 335 13.03 -5.57 -69.70
N PRO A 336 13.30 -4.60 -70.58
CA PRO A 336 14.08 -3.43 -70.22
C PRO A 336 13.35 -2.46 -69.27
N ASP A 337 12.04 -2.58 -69.00
CA ASP A 337 11.27 -1.48 -68.39
C ASP A 337 10.89 -1.64 -66.90
N TYR A 338 11.27 -2.73 -66.22
CA TYR A 338 10.90 -2.94 -64.80
C TYR A 338 11.93 -2.36 -63.81
N ARG A 339 11.46 -1.69 -62.74
CA ARG A 339 12.28 -1.11 -61.65
C ARG A 339 11.76 -1.61 -60.30
N PHE A 340 12.67 -2.03 -59.43
CA PHE A 340 12.34 -2.50 -58.07
C PHE A 340 12.13 -1.33 -57.11
N LYS A 341 11.13 -1.43 -56.24
CA LYS A 341 10.77 -0.41 -55.24
C LYS A 341 11.31 -0.75 -53.85
N PHE A 342 12.06 0.17 -53.26
CA PHE A 342 12.65 0.03 -51.93
C PHE A 342 12.11 1.09 -50.97
N MET A 343 11.83 0.70 -49.74
CA MET A 343 11.56 1.63 -48.64
C MET A 343 12.73 1.61 -47.66
N VAL A 344 13.31 2.77 -47.35
CA VAL A 344 14.48 2.88 -46.47
C VAL A 344 14.10 3.69 -45.24
N HIS A 345 14.08 3.05 -44.07
CA HIS A 345 13.65 3.69 -42.82
C HIS A 345 14.56 3.39 -41.62
N GLY A 346 14.88 4.42 -40.84
CA GLY A 346 15.70 4.36 -39.63
C GLY A 346 17.11 4.91 -39.80
N LYS A 347 17.91 4.81 -38.72
CA LYS A 347 19.32 5.22 -38.70
C LYS A 347 20.21 4.04 -39.07
N PHE A 348 21.20 4.29 -39.90
CA PHE A 348 22.12 3.25 -40.37
C PHE A 348 23.51 3.52 -39.83
N ASP A 349 24.27 2.45 -39.59
CA ASP A 349 25.70 2.43 -39.31
C ASP A 349 26.37 1.73 -40.50
N ALA A 350 26.52 2.48 -41.60
CA ALA A 350 27.02 1.99 -42.87
C ALA A 350 28.55 1.83 -42.86
N ASN A 351 29.25 2.58 -42.01
CA ASN A 351 30.70 2.57 -41.88
C ASN A 351 31.21 1.60 -40.78
N GLY A 352 30.33 1.04 -39.96
CA GLY A 352 30.65 0.09 -38.90
C GLY A 352 31.32 0.73 -37.68
N ASP A 353 31.10 2.03 -37.45
CA ASP A 353 31.69 2.79 -36.35
C ASP A 353 30.90 2.72 -35.03
N GLY A 354 29.75 2.03 -35.05
CA GLY A 354 28.86 1.85 -33.91
C GLY A 354 27.91 3.03 -33.66
N ARG A 355 27.89 4.05 -34.53
CA ARG A 355 27.02 5.23 -34.40
C ARG A 355 26.09 5.34 -35.61
N ALA A 356 24.87 4.87 -35.42
CA ALA A 356 23.85 5.01 -36.46
C ALA A 356 23.44 6.49 -36.66
N THR A 357 23.55 7.01 -37.89
CA THR A 357 23.20 8.40 -38.23
C THR A 357 22.12 8.49 -39.30
N ASP A 358 21.44 9.64 -39.36
CA ASP A 358 20.41 9.92 -40.38
C ASP A 358 21.04 10.18 -41.76
N ALA A 359 22.22 10.80 -41.79
CA ALA A 359 22.98 11.08 -43.02
C ALA A 359 23.37 9.80 -43.77
N GLU A 360 23.59 8.70 -43.05
CA GLU A 360 23.86 7.41 -43.67
C GLU A 360 22.62 6.78 -44.29
N GLY A 361 21.42 7.08 -43.77
CA GLY A 361 20.16 6.71 -44.43
C GLY A 361 19.98 7.40 -45.78
N ASP A 362 20.37 8.67 -45.90
CA ASP A 362 20.36 9.40 -47.18
C ASP A 362 21.35 8.84 -48.20
N TYR A 363 22.51 8.39 -47.70
CA TYR A 363 23.49 7.69 -48.53
C TYR A 363 22.91 6.39 -49.11
N LEU A 364 22.20 5.60 -48.30
CA LEU A 364 21.53 4.38 -48.77
C LEU A 364 20.48 4.67 -49.85
N ARG A 365 19.64 5.68 -49.64
CA ARG A 365 18.63 6.09 -50.64
C ARG A 365 19.27 6.44 -51.98
N SER A 366 20.38 7.19 -51.95
CA SER A 366 21.12 7.58 -53.15
C SER A 366 21.68 6.36 -53.91
N ARG A 367 22.15 5.34 -53.18
CA ARG A 367 22.65 4.08 -53.76
C ARG A 367 21.56 3.24 -54.42
N VAL A 368 20.36 3.18 -53.84
CA VAL A 368 19.21 2.51 -54.47
C VAL A 368 18.92 3.12 -55.85
N VAL A 369 18.91 4.46 -55.93
CA VAL A 369 18.65 5.18 -57.18
C VAL A 369 19.76 4.95 -58.20
N GLU A 370 21.02 4.98 -57.78
CA GLU A 370 22.19 4.70 -58.64
C GLU A 370 22.17 3.27 -59.21
N TRP A 371 21.72 2.30 -58.42
CA TRP A 371 21.53 0.91 -58.84
C TRP A 371 20.36 0.73 -59.83
N GLY A 372 19.46 1.72 -59.95
CA GLY A 372 18.31 1.69 -60.86
C GLY A 372 16.99 1.27 -60.20
N GLY A 373 16.94 1.24 -58.87
CA GLY A 373 15.72 1.08 -58.08
C GLY A 373 14.98 2.40 -57.84
N GLU A 374 13.75 2.31 -57.39
CA GLU A 374 12.91 3.44 -56.97
C GLU A 374 12.82 3.46 -55.43
N VAL A 375 13.02 4.63 -54.82
CA VAL A 375 12.90 4.81 -53.37
C VAL A 375 11.52 5.36 -53.05
N VAL A 376 10.78 4.66 -52.20
CA VAL A 376 9.47 5.09 -51.69
C VAL A 376 9.67 5.69 -50.30
N GLU A 377 9.30 6.96 -50.15
CA GLU A 377 9.33 7.67 -48.87
C GLU A 377 7.97 7.56 -48.17
N GLY A 378 7.98 7.28 -46.87
CA GLY A 378 6.77 7.24 -46.04
C GLY A 378 7.01 6.61 -44.68
N ASP A 379 6.03 6.79 -43.79
CA ASP A 379 6.02 6.22 -42.42
C ASP A 379 5.18 4.93 -42.35
N SER A 380 4.68 4.44 -43.49
CA SER A 380 3.88 3.22 -43.61
C SER A 380 4.26 2.42 -44.85
N LEU A 381 4.15 1.10 -44.76
CA LEU A 381 4.41 0.18 -45.87
C LEU A 381 3.27 0.29 -46.90
N ALA A 382 3.58 0.85 -48.08
CA ALA A 382 2.73 0.76 -49.25
C ALA A 382 2.72 -0.67 -49.81
N GLY A 383 1.58 -1.10 -50.36
CA GLY A 383 1.38 -2.49 -50.80
C GLY A 383 2.16 -2.91 -52.06
N ASP A 384 2.87 -1.99 -52.70
CA ASP A 384 3.64 -2.21 -53.93
C ASP A 384 5.17 -2.09 -53.72
N ILE A 385 5.64 -2.21 -52.47
CA ILE A 385 7.06 -2.21 -52.13
C ILE A 385 7.62 -3.63 -52.27
N ASP A 386 8.74 -3.77 -52.98
CA ASP A 386 9.43 -5.06 -53.18
C ASP A 386 10.38 -5.39 -52.01
N PHE A 387 11.02 -4.38 -51.43
CA PHE A 387 12.03 -4.54 -50.37
C PHE A 387 11.94 -3.46 -49.28
N LEU A 388 12.05 -3.87 -48.02
CA LEU A 388 12.17 -2.95 -46.88
C LEU A 388 13.61 -3.00 -46.34
N VAL A 389 14.24 -1.83 -46.26
CA VAL A 389 15.58 -1.65 -45.68
C VAL A 389 15.42 -0.95 -44.33
N LEU A 390 15.67 -1.67 -43.24
CA LEU A 390 15.54 -1.15 -41.87
C LEU A 390 16.90 -0.90 -41.23
N GLY A 391 16.99 0.24 -40.53
CA GLY A 391 18.16 0.64 -39.77
C GLY A 391 18.36 -0.13 -38.46
N VAL A 392 19.28 0.37 -37.64
CA VAL A 392 19.53 -0.16 -36.30
C VAL A 392 18.30 0.10 -35.42
N GLN A 393 17.92 -0.91 -34.64
CA GLN A 393 16.79 -0.81 -33.73
C GLN A 393 17.06 0.25 -32.63
N PRO A 394 16.21 1.27 -32.46
CA PRO A 394 16.39 2.28 -31.42
C PRO A 394 16.35 1.66 -30.01
N PRO A 395 17.18 2.12 -29.06
CA PRO A 395 17.10 1.66 -27.67
C PRO A 395 15.80 2.13 -27.00
N MET A 396 15.31 1.38 -26.01
CA MET A 396 14.20 1.85 -25.19
C MET A 396 14.64 3.05 -24.35
N PRO A 397 13.85 4.14 -24.31
CA PRO A 397 14.18 5.30 -23.49
C PRO A 397 14.11 4.93 -22.01
N ALA A 398 15.04 5.47 -21.21
CA ALA A 398 15.03 5.26 -19.76
C ALA A 398 13.79 5.91 -19.13
N PRO A 399 13.23 5.35 -18.03
CA PRO A 399 12.09 5.94 -17.35
C PRO A 399 12.37 7.40 -16.96
N LEU A 400 11.43 8.29 -17.23
CA LEU A 400 11.55 9.69 -16.83
C LEU A 400 11.62 9.79 -15.29
N PRO A 401 12.58 10.55 -14.73
CA PRO A 401 12.61 10.84 -13.30
C PRO A 401 11.44 11.76 -12.91
N SER A 402 11.06 11.77 -11.64
CA SER A 402 9.90 12.51 -11.13
C SER A 402 10.00 14.04 -11.26
N ASP A 403 11.19 14.56 -11.53
CA ASP A 403 11.53 15.97 -11.72
C ASP A 403 11.94 16.31 -13.17
N ALA A 404 11.54 15.48 -14.14
CA ALA A 404 11.92 15.64 -15.54
C ALA A 404 11.56 17.02 -16.11
N THR A 405 12.54 17.65 -16.78
CA THR A 405 12.36 18.89 -17.53
C THR A 405 11.55 18.67 -18.81
N GLU A 406 10.97 19.74 -19.37
CA GLU A 406 10.24 19.68 -20.66
C GLU A 406 11.12 19.11 -21.79
N ALA A 407 12.40 19.48 -21.84
CA ALA A 407 13.35 18.96 -22.82
C ALA A 407 13.60 17.45 -22.68
N GLN A 408 13.70 16.95 -21.44
CA GLN A 408 13.83 15.52 -21.18
C GLN A 408 12.55 14.76 -21.57
N THR A 409 11.38 15.33 -21.30
CA THR A 409 10.08 14.76 -21.67
C THR A 409 9.94 14.65 -23.19
N LEU A 410 10.32 15.71 -23.93
CA LEU A 410 10.29 15.71 -25.39
C LEU A 410 11.22 14.64 -25.98
N SER A 411 12.46 14.56 -25.48
CA SER A 411 13.43 13.55 -25.94
C SER A 411 12.96 12.11 -25.68
N TYR A 412 12.27 11.89 -24.54
CA TYR A 412 11.68 10.59 -24.21
C TYR A 412 10.54 10.24 -25.17
N THR A 413 9.66 11.19 -25.48
CA THR A 413 8.55 10.97 -26.42
C THR A 413 9.05 10.69 -27.84
N GLU A 414 10.08 11.39 -28.31
CA GLU A 414 10.67 11.18 -29.64
C GLU A 414 11.36 9.80 -29.73
N GLN A 415 12.15 9.41 -28.73
CA GLN A 415 12.80 8.10 -28.69
C GLN A 415 11.78 6.96 -28.64
N ARG A 416 10.71 7.13 -27.87
CA ARG A 416 9.62 6.15 -27.80
C ARG A 416 8.88 6.03 -29.13
N ALA A 417 8.52 7.15 -29.76
CA ALA A 417 7.85 7.16 -31.05
C ALA A 417 8.71 6.50 -32.15
N ALA A 418 10.01 6.81 -32.18
CA ALA A 418 10.94 6.18 -33.12
C ALA A 418 11.03 4.65 -32.94
N ARG A 419 10.98 4.17 -31.69
CA ARG A 419 10.97 2.74 -31.37
C ARG A 419 9.66 2.07 -31.80
N GLU A 420 8.53 2.69 -31.51
CA GLU A 420 7.21 2.17 -31.87
C GLU A 420 7.02 2.09 -33.39
N LEU A 421 7.53 3.09 -34.14
CA LEU A 421 7.52 3.11 -35.60
C LEU A 421 8.42 2.02 -36.21
N TYR A 422 9.62 1.81 -35.64
CA TYR A 422 10.49 0.71 -36.05
C TYR A 422 9.80 -0.66 -35.87
N ASP A 423 9.24 -0.89 -34.68
CA ASP A 423 8.60 -2.15 -34.34
C ASP A 423 7.29 -2.37 -35.13
N SER A 424 6.61 -1.31 -35.57
CA SER A 424 5.42 -1.42 -36.43
C SER A 424 5.79 -1.77 -37.88
N LEU A 425 6.79 -1.09 -38.46
CA LEU A 425 7.29 -1.38 -39.82
C LEU A 425 7.86 -2.79 -39.93
N PHE A 426 8.62 -3.25 -38.93
CA PHE A 426 9.17 -4.60 -38.90
C PHE A 426 8.06 -5.67 -38.87
N ARG A 427 7.05 -5.49 -38.02
CA ARG A 427 5.89 -6.41 -37.93
C ARG A 427 5.08 -6.42 -39.23
N ASN A 428 4.73 -5.24 -39.75
CA ASN A 428 3.97 -5.11 -40.97
C ASN A 428 4.69 -5.73 -42.19
N ALA A 429 6.02 -5.59 -42.29
CA ALA A 429 6.78 -6.23 -43.35
C ALA A 429 6.83 -7.75 -43.20
N SER A 430 6.96 -8.25 -41.97
CA SER A 430 6.88 -9.69 -41.67
C SER A 430 5.52 -10.27 -42.04
N ASP A 431 4.43 -9.56 -41.73
CA ASP A 431 3.06 -9.99 -42.04
C ASP A 431 2.77 -9.94 -43.54
N ALA A 432 3.30 -8.94 -44.25
CA ALA A 432 3.19 -8.79 -45.70
C ALA A 432 4.17 -9.67 -46.50
N GLN A 433 5.00 -10.48 -45.83
CA GLN A 433 6.07 -11.29 -46.44
C GLN A 433 7.07 -10.49 -47.29
N ILE A 434 7.23 -9.19 -47.00
CA ILE A 434 8.20 -8.34 -47.67
C ILE A 434 9.59 -8.62 -47.05
N PRO A 435 10.61 -8.95 -47.86
CA PRO A 435 11.95 -9.19 -47.34
C PRO A 435 12.53 -7.95 -46.64
N VAL A 436 12.89 -8.11 -45.36
CA VAL A 436 13.60 -7.08 -44.58
C VAL A 436 15.11 -7.26 -44.77
N LEU A 437 15.75 -6.24 -45.33
CA LEU A 437 17.18 -6.20 -45.58
C LEU A 437 17.86 -5.36 -44.50
N ASN A 438 18.93 -5.92 -43.92
CA ASN A 438 19.91 -5.14 -43.18
C ASN A 438 20.96 -4.58 -44.17
N TRP A 439 21.76 -3.61 -43.72
CA TRP A 439 22.79 -2.97 -44.55
C TRP A 439 23.69 -3.99 -45.29
N THR A 440 24.20 -5.00 -44.57
CA THR A 440 25.09 -6.02 -45.16
C THR A 440 24.42 -6.86 -46.25
N ARG A 441 23.12 -7.18 -46.12
CA ARG A 441 22.38 -7.89 -47.18
C ARG A 441 22.04 -6.98 -48.35
N PHE A 442 21.80 -5.70 -48.10
CA PHE A 442 21.58 -4.71 -49.14
C PHE A 442 22.85 -4.49 -49.99
N GLU A 443 24.02 -4.41 -49.36
CA GLU A 443 25.33 -4.31 -50.03
C GLU A 443 25.60 -5.54 -50.92
N ALA A 444 25.26 -6.74 -50.43
CA ALA A 444 25.39 -7.98 -51.19
C ALA A 444 24.45 -8.04 -52.42
N LEU A 445 23.25 -7.45 -52.32
CA LEU A 445 22.26 -7.41 -53.41
C LEU A 445 22.57 -6.33 -54.45
N THR A 446 23.10 -5.19 -54.02
CA THR A 446 23.47 -4.07 -54.91
C THR A 446 24.88 -4.19 -55.49
N GLY A 447 25.66 -5.16 -55.01
CA GLY A 447 26.96 -5.52 -55.58
C GLY A 447 28.11 -4.59 -55.20
N THR A 448 27.91 -3.73 -54.19
CA THR A 448 28.96 -2.83 -53.67
C THR A 448 29.84 -3.54 -52.65
N VAL A 449 30.43 -4.69 -53.01
CA VAL A 449 31.53 -5.24 -52.21
C VAL A 449 32.73 -4.30 -52.38
N ASN A 450 33.22 -3.72 -51.29
CA ASN A 450 34.45 -2.93 -51.21
C ASN A 450 35.48 -3.27 -52.30
N ARG A 451 35.80 -2.28 -53.14
CA ARG A 451 37.10 -2.18 -53.81
C ARG A 451 38.06 -1.38 -52.95
#